data_AF-T1AH95-F1
#
_entry.id   AF-T1AH95-F1
#
_cell.length_a   1.000
_cell.length_b   1.000
_cell.length_c   1.000
_cell.angle_alpha   90.00
_cell.angle_beta   90.00
_cell.angle_gamma   90.00
#
_symmetry.space_group_name_H-M   'P 1'
#
loop_
_entity.id
_entity.type
_entity.pdbx_description
1 polymer ?
#
loop_
_entity_poly.entity_id
_entity_poly.type
_entity_poly.pdbx_seq_one_letter_code
_entity_poly.pdbx_strand_id
1 'polypeptide(L)' 'EPAHPVIEPMLLIQSFYRLANALALARGLDPDHPPHLHKVTETV' A
#
# COMPACT_ATOMS: atom_id res chain seq x y z
N GLU A 1 4.35 -5.91 25.28
CA GLU A 1 3.55 -7.03 24.76
C GLU A 1 3.72 -7.13 23.25
N PRO A 2 4.17 -8.28 22.71
CA PRO A 2 4.08 -8.54 21.27
C PRO A 2 2.61 -8.50 20.81
N ALA A 3 2.38 -8.14 19.56
CA ALA A 3 1.04 -8.16 18.98
C ALA A 3 0.51 -9.61 18.92
N HIS A 4 -0.81 -9.77 18.92
CA HIS A 4 -1.41 -11.10 18.74
C HIS A 4 -0.98 -11.69 17.38
N PRO A 5 -0.54 -12.97 17.29
CA PRO A 5 0.05 -13.52 16.06
C PRO A 5 -0.85 -13.40 14.81
N VAL A 6 -2.17 -13.42 14.99
CA VAL A 6 -3.14 -13.24 13.89
C VAL A 6 -3.03 -11.87 13.23
N ILE A 7 -2.70 -10.80 13.97
CA ILE A 7 -2.59 -9.44 13.42
C ILE A 7 -1.17 -9.06 13.04
N GLU A 8 -0.18 -9.85 13.45
CA GLU A 8 1.23 -9.55 13.23
C GLU A 8 1.58 -9.36 11.73
N PRO A 9 1.09 -10.18 10.78
CA PRO A 9 1.31 -9.94 9.35
C PRO A 9 0.72 -8.61 8.84
N MET A 10 -0.43 -8.20 9.38
CA MET A 10 -1.06 -6.93 9.01
C MET A 10 -0.25 -5.72 9.49
N LEU A 11 0.41 -5.85 10.63
CA LEU A 11 1.29 -4.81 11.16
C LEU A 11 2.60 -4.74 10.38
N LEU A 12 3.14 -5.89 9.96
CA LEU A 12 4.37 -5.95 9.17
C LEU A 12 4.23 -5.20 7.84
N ILE A 13 3.09 -5.30 7.16
CA ILE A 13 2.90 -4.65 5.86
C ILE A 13 2.67 -3.13 5.96
N GLN A 14 2.35 -2.60 7.14
CA GLN A 14 2.00 -1.19 7.32
C GLN A 14 3.17 -0.22 7.07
N SER A 15 4.40 -0.65 7.37
CA SER A 15 5.61 0.15 7.08
C SER A 15 5.91 0.20 5.57
N PHE A 16 5.67 -0.92 4.87
CA PHE A 16 5.90 -1.03 3.43
C PHE A 16 5.02 -0.08 2.62
N TYR A 17 3.71 -0.04 2.88
CA TYR A 17 2.80 0.85 2.13
C TYR A 17 3.14 2.33 2.31
N ARG A 18 3.56 2.73 3.52
CA ARG A 18 4.02 4.11 3.76
C ARG A 18 5.26 4.45 2.94
N LEU A 19 6.23 3.53 2.89
CA LEU A 19 7.45 3.68 2.11
C LEU A 19 7.14 3.76 0.61
N ALA A 20 6.33 2.83 0.10
CA ALA A 20 5.97 2.78 -1.32
C ALA A 20 5.26 4.07 -1.78
N ASN A 21 4.31 4.57 -0.99
CA ASN A 21 3.62 5.83 -1.26
C ASN A 21 4.60 7.03 -1.32
N ALA A 22 5.43 7.18 -0.28
CA ALA A 22 6.40 8.28 -0.22
C ALA A 22 7.39 8.24 -1.40
N LEU A 23 7.82 7.04 -1.78
CA LEU A 23 8.72 6.83 -2.92
C LEU A 23 8.05 7.21 -4.25
N ALA A 24 6.80 6.78 -4.49
CA ALA A 24 6.06 7.11 -5.70
C ALA A 24 5.92 8.63 -5.87
N LEU A 25 5.51 9.34 -4.80
CA LEU A 25 5.39 10.80 -4.79
C LEU A 25 6.75 11.47 -5.05
N ALA A 26 7.83 10.99 -4.42
CA ALA A 26 9.18 11.50 -4.65
C ALA A 26 9.72 11.22 -6.06
N ARG A 27 9.06 10.38 -6.84
CA ARG A 27 9.35 10.15 -8.26
C ARG A 27 8.36 10.85 -9.20
N GLY A 28 7.40 11.61 -8.67
CA GLY A 28 6.36 12.28 -9.47
C GLY A 28 5.35 11.31 -10.07
N LEU A 29 5.14 10.15 -9.45
CA LEU A 29 4.13 9.16 -9.85
C LEU A 29 2.86 9.30 -8.99
N ASP A 30 1.71 8.92 -9.55
CA ASP A 30 0.45 8.78 -8.81
C ASP A 30 0.32 7.35 -8.26
N PRO A 31 0.40 7.14 -6.93
CA PRO A 31 0.26 5.82 -6.33
C PRO A 31 -1.18 5.26 -6.42
N ASP A 32 -2.20 6.10 -6.61
CA ASP A 32 -3.60 5.67 -6.77
C ASP A 32 -3.92 5.29 -8.23
N HIS A 33 -3.14 5.78 -9.18
CA HIS A 33 -3.23 5.42 -10.61
C HIS A 33 -1.89 4.87 -11.14
N PRO A 34 -1.45 3.68 -10.66
CA PRO A 34 -0.19 3.09 -11.09
C PRO A 34 -0.18 2.76 -12.59
N PRO A 35 0.96 2.93 -13.28
CA PRO A 35 1.07 2.58 -14.69
C PRO A 35 0.88 1.07 -14.88
N HIS A 36 0.21 0.70 -15.96
CA HIS A 36 -0.07 -0.70 -16.35
C HIS A 36 -1.01 -1.49 -15.42
N LEU A 37 -1.63 -0.85 -14.44
CA LEU A 37 -2.69 -1.45 -13.62
C LEU A 37 -4.00 -0.70 -13.83
N HIS A 38 -5.09 -1.45 -13.94
CA HIS A 38 -6.44 -0.90 -13.92
C HIS A 38 -7.18 -1.39 -12.69
N LYS A 39 -7.96 -0.51 -12.07
CA LYS A 39 -8.88 -0.90 -10.99
C LYS A 39 -9.94 -1.84 -11.60
N VAL A 40 -9.90 -3.11 -11.22
CA VAL A 40 -10.81 -4.15 -11.74
C VAL A 40 -12.19 -4.15 -11.06
N THR A 41 -12.32 -3.40 -9.97
CA THR A 41 -13.58 -3.24 -9.23
C THR A 41 -14.13 -1.84 -9.45
N GLU A 42 -15.26 -1.76 -10.15
CA GLU A 42 -16.06 -0.54 -10.29
C GLU A 42 -17.32 -0.69 -9.44
N THR A 43 -17.62 0.31 -8.61
CA THR A 43 -18.90 0.40 -7.88
C THR A 43 -19.77 1.36 -8.67
N VAL A 44 -20.90 0.88 -9.22
CA VAL A 44 -21.91 1.67 -9.96
C VAL A 44 -23.03 2.16 -9.06
#